data_AF-A0A239C392-F1
#
_entry.id   AF-A0A239C392-F1
#
_cell.length_a   1.000
_cell.length_b   1.000
_cell.length_c   1.000
_cell.angle_alpha   90.00
_cell.angle_beta   90.00
_cell.angle_gamma   90.00
#
_symmetry.space_group_name_H-M   'P 1'
#
loop_
_entity.id
_entity.type
_entity.pdbx_description
1 polymer ?
#
loop_
_entity_poly.entity_id
_entity_poly.type
_entity_poly.pdbx_seq_one_letter_code
_entity_poly.pdbx_strand_id
1 'polypeptide(L)' 'MTDNRYRVPEDAFLAGVRVPVEEQVEVQAEPVPPPADWRADPVPWADGGSGDVDGD' A
#
# COMPACT_ATOMS: atom_id res chain seq x y z
N MET A 1 -26.58 7.75 33.66
CA MET A 1 -25.99 7.17 32.44
C MET A 1 -24.48 7.19 32.63
N THR A 2 -23.81 6.05 32.58
CA THR A 2 -22.35 5.96 32.77
C THR A 2 -21.67 6.49 31.52
N ASP A 3 -20.78 7.46 31.67
CA ASP A 3 -20.02 7.98 30.54
C ASP A 3 -19.16 6.87 29.92
N ASN A 4 -19.26 6.72 28.60
CA ASN A 4 -18.52 5.69 27.87
C ASN A 4 -17.09 6.18 27.65
N ARG A 5 -16.13 5.59 28.38
CA ARG A 5 -14.69 5.88 28.28
C ARG A 5 -14.07 5.68 26.89
N TYR A 6 -14.75 4.96 26.00
CA TYR A 6 -14.30 4.70 24.62
C TYR A 6 -15.02 5.57 23.59
N ARG A 7 -15.90 6.47 24.02
CA ARG A 7 -16.58 7.39 23.11
C ARG A 7 -15.56 8.41 22.60
N VAL A 8 -15.27 8.35 21.31
CA VAL A 8 -14.51 9.38 20.61
C VAL A 8 -15.51 10.41 20.07
N PRO A 9 -15.36 11.71 20.41
CA PRO A 9 -16.13 12.78 19.79
C PRO A 9 -15.96 12.80 18.27
N GLU A 10 -17.03 13.08 17.53
CA GLU A 10 -17.02 13.03 16.06
C GLU A 10 -16.04 14.04 15.45
N ASP A 11 -15.95 15.23 16.04
CA ASP A 11 -14.97 16.27 15.72
C ASP A 11 -13.52 15.78 15.91
N ALA A 12 -13.25 15.05 17.01
CA ALA A 12 -11.95 14.45 17.25
C ALA A 12 -11.63 13.32 16.26
N PHE A 13 -12.64 12.55 15.84
CA PHE A 13 -12.49 11.51 14.83
C PHE A 13 -12.18 12.11 13.45
N LEU A 14 -12.91 13.14 13.03
CA LEU A 14 -12.77 13.74 11.69
C LEU A 14 -11.48 14.55 11.53
N ALA A 15 -10.92 15.08 12.62
CA ALA A 15 -9.68 15.86 12.59
C ALA A 15 -8.46 15.07 12.09
N GLY A 16 -8.44 13.74 12.24
CA GLY A 16 -7.32 12.88 11.82
C GLY A 16 -7.53 12.12 10.50
N VAL A 17 -8.73 12.19 9.91
CA VAL A 17 -9.12 11.29 8.80
C VAL A 17 -9.12 11.99 7.44
N ARG A 18 -9.10 13.34 7.42
CA ARG A 18 -9.12 14.10 6.16
C ARG A 18 -7.69 14.30 5.64
N VAL A 19 -7.26 13.35 4.81
CA VAL A 19 -6.06 13.47 3.99
C VAL A 19 -6.44 14.18 2.68
N PRO A 20 -5.73 15.24 2.25
CA PRO A 20 -5.93 15.87 0.94
C PRO A 20 -5.90 14.84 -0.19
N VAL A 21 -6.72 15.02 -1.23
CA VAL A 21 -6.84 14.02 -2.33
C VAL A 21 -5.52 13.81 -3.04
N GLU A 22 -4.71 14.86 -3.14
CA GLU A 22 -3.38 14.86 -3.73
C GLU A 22 -2.40 13.97 -2.94
N GLU A 23 -2.61 13.81 -1.63
CA GLU A 23 -1.84 12.94 -0.75
C GLU A 23 -2.39 11.50 -0.73
N GLN A 24 -3.59 11.26 -1.27
CA GLN A 24 -4.19 9.92 -1.37
C GLN A 24 -3.74 9.16 -2.63
N VAL A 25 -3.12 9.83 -3.59
CA VAL A 25 -2.68 9.21 -4.85
C VAL A 25 -1.21 8.87 -4.75
N GLU A 26 -0.88 7.59 -4.88
CA GLU A 26 0.50 7.16 -5.10
C GLU A 26 0.99 7.74 -6.43
N VAL A 27 2.03 8.56 -6.38
CA VAL A 27 2.67 9.08 -7.58
C VAL A 27 3.41 7.92 -8.24
N GLN A 28 2.86 7.42 -9.35
CA GLN A 28 3.54 6.43 -10.18
C GLN A 28 4.85 7.04 -10.70
N ALA A 29 5.97 6.46 -10.27
CA ALA A 29 7.27 6.80 -10.83
C ALA A 29 7.32 6.39 -12.30
N GLU A 30 8.04 7.14 -13.13
CA GLU A 30 8.31 6.71 -14.49
C GLU A 30 9.06 5.36 -14.46
N PRO A 31 8.67 4.39 -15.32
CA PRO A 31 9.37 3.12 -15.41
C PRO A 31 10.85 3.35 -15.72
N VAL A 32 11.73 2.94 -14.81
CA VAL A 32 13.17 2.96 -15.06
C VAL A 32 13.49 1.79 -15.99
N PRO A 33 14.13 2.03 -17.15
CA PRO A 33 14.54 0.95 -18.02
C PRO A 33 15.54 0.06 -17.29
N PRO A 34 15.46 -1.27 -17.47
CA PRO A 34 16.37 -2.18 -16.79
C PRO A 34 17.83 -1.93 -17.23
N PRO A 35 18.82 -2.26 -16.38
CA PRO A 35 20.24 -2.19 -16.72
C PRO A 35 20.58 -2.92 -18.03
N ALA A 36 21.66 -2.50 -18.71
CA ALA A 36 22.04 -3.03 -20.02
C ALA A 36 22.37 -4.53 -20.03
N ASP A 37 22.68 -5.12 -18.88
CA ASP A 37 22.96 -6.54 -18.67
C ASP A 37 21.74 -7.34 -18.19
N TRP A 38 20.56 -6.72 -18.15
CA TRP A 38 19.32 -7.39 -17.78
C TRP A 38 18.96 -8.48 -18.79
N ARG A 39 18.70 -9.69 -18.29
CA ARG A 39 18.24 -10.79 -19.12
C ARG A 39 16.78 -10.57 -19.53
N ALA A 40 16.54 -10.45 -20.83
CA ALA A 40 15.19 -10.37 -21.39
C ALA A 40 14.50 -11.75 -21.49
N ASP A 41 15.28 -12.83 -21.40
CA ASP A 41 14.74 -14.19 -21.50
C ASP A 41 14.07 -14.60 -20.18
N PRO A 42 12.81 -15.08 -20.21
CA PRO A 42 12.16 -15.65 -19.05
C PRO A 42 13.01 -16.81 -18.51
N VAL A 43 13.52 -16.68 -17.28
CA VAL A 43 14.23 -17.78 -16.63
C VAL A 43 13.17 -18.76 -16.12
N PRO A 44 13.18 -20.04 -16.52
CA PRO A 44 12.13 -21.01 -16.20
C PRO A 44 11.80 -21.19 -14.70
N TRP A 45 12.69 -20.74 -13.81
CA TRP A 45 12.56 -20.86 -12.36
C TRP A 45 12.59 -19.52 -11.62
N ALA A 46 12.70 -18.39 -12.33
CA ALA A 46 12.76 -17.07 -11.68
C ALA A 46 11.38 -16.40 -11.54
N ASP A 47 10.35 -16.92 -12.21
CA ASP A 47 8.95 -16.53 -12.01
C ASP A 47 8.30 -17.28 -10.84
N GLY A 48 9.11 -17.81 -9.91
CA GLY A 48 8.69 -18.51 -8.69
C GLY A 48 8.08 -17.58 -7.63
N GLY A 49 7.50 -16.45 -8.03
CA GLY A 49 6.62 -15.65 -7.21
C GLY A 49 5.19 -16.15 -7.35
N SER A 50 4.92 -17.42 -7.02
CA SER A 50 3.55 -17.92 -6.93
C SER A 50 3.11 -17.96 -5.46
N GLY A 51 2.42 -16.91 -5.05
CA GLY A 51 1.50 -16.96 -3.93
C GLY A 51 2.07 -16.45 -2.61
N ASP A 52 1.46 -15.38 -2.13
CA ASP A 52 0.93 -15.31 -0.77
C ASP A 52 0.51 -16.69 -0.20
N VAL A 53 1.46 -17.46 0.31
CA VAL A 53 1.20 -18.67 1.11
C VAL A 53 1.55 -18.42 2.56
N ASP A 54 0.94 -17.39 3.12
CA ASP A 54 0.75 -17.19 4.55
C ASP A 54 -0.74 -16.95 4.88
N GLY A 55 -1.62 -17.38 3.98
CA GLY A 55 -3.02 -17.70 4.28
C GLY A 55 -3.16 -19.05 5.00
N ASP A 56 -2.62 -19.14 6.21
CA ASP A 56 -3.04 -20.03 7.31
C ASP A 56 -2.46 -19.52 8.64
#